data_AF-A0ABD3R1Q5-F1
#
_entry.id   AF-A0ABD3R1Q5-F1
#
_cell.length_a   1.000
_cell.length_b   1.000
_cell.length_c   1.000
_cell.angle_alpha   90.00
_cell.angle_beta   90.00
_cell.angle_gamma   90.00
#
_symmetry.space_group_name_H-M   'P 1'
#
loop_
_entity.id
_entity.type
_entity.pdbx_description
1 polymer ?
#
loop_
_entity_poly.entity_id
_entity_poly.type
_entity_poly.pdbx_seq_one_letter_code
_entity_poly.pdbx_strand_id
1 'polypeptide(L)'
;MNDDHPPGGAGARVAFLGNSMQYYNDCPRFLVNLGKGAISFQDSCFRGGASLSSLWEDGNGMDRKFATPNAATRKMVDDGEGGRREVVVYDVGEPTVLALLDRNIDDVDDGSAGGIGRCAEGGRWNYVVMNDHSQGPARFVGRMAAVEVLREKYLPLILRNRATPIIIETFAYRYHGIDDSSDLGSTTREFQMRVSDGVKSYVEALRSDWGNAPGSIVPRIAPVGTAFLRVHDEDHELWEGLFDPYDNFHPSPSGTFLQGCVLHWTMFGSPPPLPLTDDDIAELWRDARVMHDIRDGPIGPPLPSVKAAEYLWNVAREICSLDSSPM
;
A
#
# COMPACT_ATOMS: atom_id res chain seq x y z
N MET A 1 2.72 18.60 17.16
CA MET A 1 4.08 19.06 16.81
C MET A 1 5.06 17.97 17.19
N ASN A 2 5.41 17.16 16.20
CA ASN A 2 6.66 16.42 16.05
C ASN A 2 6.81 16.32 14.54
N ASP A 3 7.79 17.04 13.96
CA ASP A 3 8.10 16.93 12.54
C ASP A 3 8.76 15.57 12.33
N ASP A 4 7.96 14.57 11.96
CA ASP A 4 8.38 13.21 11.58
C ASP A 4 9.06 13.17 10.21
N HIS A 5 9.58 14.30 9.73
CA HIS A 5 10.39 14.31 8.51
C HIS A 5 11.67 13.52 8.74
N PRO A 6 12.03 12.60 7.81
CA PRO A 6 13.28 11.86 7.92
C PRO A 6 14.45 12.84 8.05
N PRO A 7 15.37 12.60 9.00
CA PRO A 7 16.50 13.50 9.22
C PRO A 7 17.39 13.50 7.97
N GLY A 8 17.36 14.63 7.25
CA GLY A 8 18.26 14.93 6.15
C GLY A 8 17.71 14.63 4.76
N GLY A 9 16.90 15.55 4.20
CA GLY A 9 16.77 15.84 2.75
C GLY A 9 16.43 14.72 1.75
N ALA A 10 16.36 13.45 2.17
CA ALA A 10 16.10 12.29 1.35
C ALA A 10 14.71 11.74 1.70
N GLY A 11 13.88 11.52 0.68
CA GLY A 11 12.54 10.96 0.85
C GLY A 11 12.54 9.59 1.55
N ALA A 12 11.38 9.16 2.03
CA ALA A 12 11.21 7.92 2.76
C ALA A 12 11.39 6.67 1.87
N ARG A 13 11.87 5.58 2.49
CA ARG A 13 11.86 4.23 1.92
C ARG A 13 10.62 3.49 2.43
N VAL A 14 9.81 2.97 1.52
CA VAL A 14 8.53 2.33 1.86
C VAL A 14 8.45 0.90 1.32
N ALA A 15 8.23 -0.07 2.20
CA ALA A 15 7.93 -1.45 1.82
C ALA A 15 6.42 -1.64 1.73
N PHE A 16 5.95 -2.28 0.66
CA PHE A 16 4.53 -2.59 0.46
C PHE A 16 4.29 -4.10 0.47
N LEU A 17 3.38 -4.55 1.33
CA LEU A 17 3.04 -5.96 1.52
C LEU A 17 1.53 -6.14 1.38
N GLY A 18 1.08 -7.05 0.53
CA GLY A 18 -0.36 -7.32 0.44
C GLY A 18 -0.78 -7.94 -0.88
N ASN A 19 -1.89 -7.44 -1.42
CA ASN A 19 -2.60 -8.08 -2.51
C ASN A 19 -3.18 -7.05 -3.51
N SER A 20 -4.21 -7.45 -4.24
CA SER A 20 -4.82 -6.64 -5.30
C SER A 20 -5.34 -5.30 -4.81
N MET A 21 -5.70 -5.15 -3.53
CA MET A 21 -6.10 -3.84 -2.98
C MET A 21 -5.01 -2.77 -3.11
N GLN A 22 -3.75 -3.16 -3.28
CA GLN A 22 -2.65 -2.24 -3.55
C GLN A 22 -2.17 -2.29 -5.00
N TYR A 23 -2.03 -3.48 -5.60
CA TYR A 23 -1.41 -3.56 -6.93
C TYR A 23 -2.37 -3.32 -8.10
N TYR A 24 -3.70 -3.34 -7.90
CA TYR A 24 -4.66 -3.30 -9.02
C TYR A 24 -4.46 -2.08 -9.94
N ASN A 25 -4.09 -0.93 -9.37
CA ASN A 25 -3.66 0.27 -10.10
C ASN A 25 -2.27 0.75 -9.66
N ASP A 26 -1.39 -0.21 -9.31
CA ASP A 26 -0.02 -0.01 -8.83
C ASP A 26 0.15 1.15 -7.83
N CYS A 27 -0.58 1.07 -6.71
CA CYS A 27 -0.58 2.08 -5.66
C CYS A 27 0.84 2.50 -5.20
N PRO A 28 1.86 1.61 -5.10
CA PRO A 28 3.21 2.02 -4.73
C PRO A 28 3.85 3.04 -5.66
N ARG A 29 3.83 2.81 -6.99
CA ARG A 29 4.40 3.76 -7.96
C ARG A 29 3.56 5.03 -8.06
N PHE A 30 2.24 4.87 -8.02
CA PHE A 30 1.31 5.98 -7.90
C PHE A 30 1.65 6.89 -6.71
N LEU A 31 1.95 6.31 -5.53
CA LEU A 31 2.22 7.04 -4.30
C LEU A 31 3.56 7.78 -4.35
N VAL A 32 4.58 7.21 -5.01
CA VAL A 32 5.85 7.91 -5.30
C VAL A 32 5.59 9.19 -6.09
N ASN A 33 4.76 9.10 -7.13
CA ASN A 33 4.41 10.23 -7.98
C ASN A 33 3.58 11.26 -7.23
N LEU A 34 2.58 10.81 -6.46
CA LEU A 34 1.73 11.65 -5.63
C LEU A 34 2.54 12.42 -4.58
N GLY A 35 3.53 11.79 -3.95
CA GLY A 35 4.34 12.38 -2.89
C GLY A 35 5.40 13.40 -3.35
N LYS A 36 5.60 13.60 -4.66
CA LYS A 36 6.55 14.57 -5.25
C LYS A 36 7.92 14.61 -4.54
N GLY A 37 8.50 13.44 -4.28
CA GLY A 37 9.81 13.28 -3.62
C GLY A 37 9.76 12.93 -2.13
N ALA A 38 8.57 12.91 -1.51
CA ALA A 38 8.39 12.42 -0.14
C ALA A 38 8.75 10.93 0.01
N ILE A 39 8.68 10.15 -1.07
CA ILE A 39 9.13 8.75 -1.14
C ILE A 39 10.31 8.70 -2.12
N SER A 40 11.47 8.28 -1.63
CA SER A 40 12.69 8.15 -2.45
C SER A 40 12.87 6.74 -3.03
N PHE A 41 12.29 5.75 -2.37
CA PHE A 41 12.40 4.36 -2.78
C PHE A 41 11.19 3.55 -2.30
N GLN A 42 10.70 2.66 -3.15
CA GLN A 42 9.68 1.69 -2.79
C GLN A 42 10.03 0.32 -3.33
N ASP A 43 9.59 -0.71 -2.63
CA ASP A 43 9.61 -2.08 -3.13
C ASP A 43 8.42 -2.85 -2.53
N SER A 44 8.08 -4.00 -3.10
CA SER A 44 6.83 -4.69 -2.79
C SER A 44 6.95 -6.21 -2.78
N CYS A 45 6.15 -6.87 -1.95
CA CYS A 45 5.83 -8.29 -2.09
C CYS A 45 4.30 -8.43 -2.17
N PHE A 46 3.80 -8.83 -3.32
CA PHE A 46 2.36 -8.88 -3.60
C PHE A 46 1.92 -10.22 -4.15
N ARG A 47 0.70 -10.63 -3.79
CA ARG A 47 0.03 -11.81 -4.36
C ARG A 47 -1.47 -11.59 -4.39
N GLY A 48 -2.12 -11.93 -5.51
CA GLY A 48 -3.58 -11.83 -5.62
C GLY A 48 -4.30 -12.69 -4.59
N GLY A 49 -5.33 -12.13 -3.94
CA GLY A 49 -6.12 -12.84 -2.93
C GLY A 49 -5.37 -13.21 -1.65
N ALA A 50 -4.14 -12.72 -1.44
CA ALA A 50 -3.36 -13.12 -0.28
C ALA A 50 -3.86 -12.46 1.01
N SER A 51 -4.00 -13.26 2.07
CA SER A 51 -3.93 -12.78 3.46
C SER A 51 -2.48 -12.53 3.88
N LEU A 52 -2.24 -11.84 4.99
CA LEU A 52 -0.88 -11.67 5.55
C LEU A 52 -0.19 -13.01 5.85
N SER A 53 -0.97 -14.03 6.26
CA SER A 53 -0.46 -15.38 6.51
C SER A 53 -0.05 -16.06 5.19
N SER A 54 -0.94 -16.10 4.19
CA SER A 54 -0.60 -16.70 2.88
C SER A 54 0.52 -15.95 2.15
N LEU A 55 0.62 -14.61 2.30
CA LEU A 55 1.70 -13.84 1.69
C LEU A 55 3.06 -14.20 2.29
N TRP A 56 3.09 -14.48 3.60
CA TRP A 56 4.31 -14.94 4.26
C TRP A 56 4.74 -16.32 3.76
N GLU A 57 3.78 -17.23 3.58
CA GLU A 57 4.02 -18.62 3.17
C GLU A 57 4.37 -18.74 1.67
N ASP A 58 3.57 -18.10 0.82
CA ASP A 58 3.63 -18.27 -0.63
C ASP A 58 4.47 -17.21 -1.34
N GLY A 59 4.82 -16.12 -0.65
CA GLY A 59 5.58 -15.02 -1.21
C GLY A 59 4.89 -14.31 -2.38
N ASN A 60 5.69 -13.68 -3.23
CA ASN A 60 5.24 -12.84 -4.33
C ASN A 60 4.72 -13.66 -5.52
N GLY A 61 3.61 -13.23 -6.12
CA GLY A 61 2.95 -13.84 -7.26
C GLY A 61 2.79 -12.91 -8.48
N MET A 62 3.64 -11.88 -8.61
CA MET A 62 3.49 -10.84 -9.64
C MET A 62 4.33 -11.06 -10.90
N ASP A 63 5.08 -12.15 -10.99
CA ASP A 63 5.93 -12.53 -12.13
C ASP A 63 5.23 -12.36 -13.50
N ARG A 64 3.96 -12.76 -13.60
CA ARG A 64 3.15 -12.61 -14.82
C ARG A 64 2.43 -11.27 -14.91
N LYS A 65 1.83 -10.80 -13.81
CA LYS A 65 0.99 -9.59 -13.81
C LYS A 65 1.82 -8.31 -14.00
N PHE A 66 3.06 -8.28 -13.52
CA PHE A 66 3.99 -7.16 -13.69
C PHE A 66 4.97 -7.37 -14.85
N ALA A 67 4.77 -8.37 -15.72
CA ALA A 67 5.56 -8.50 -16.95
C ALA A 67 5.08 -7.50 -18.03
N THR A 68 5.20 -6.20 -17.75
CA THR A 68 4.71 -5.11 -18.60
C THR A 68 5.86 -4.20 -19.06
N PRO A 69 5.67 -3.39 -20.12
CA PRO A 69 6.69 -2.45 -20.57
C PRO A 69 7.17 -1.48 -19.49
N ASN A 70 6.26 -0.99 -18.63
CA ASN A 70 6.60 -0.07 -17.54
C ASN A 70 7.40 -0.74 -16.42
N ALA A 71 7.30 -2.06 -16.27
CA ALA A 71 8.10 -2.84 -15.34
C ALA A 71 9.43 -3.31 -15.94
N ALA A 72 9.61 -3.24 -17.26
CA ALA A 72 10.76 -3.81 -17.94
C ALA A 72 12.05 -3.01 -17.65
N THR A 73 13.10 -3.74 -17.31
CA THR A 73 14.46 -3.24 -17.09
C THR A 73 15.44 -4.14 -17.86
N ARG A 74 16.61 -3.60 -18.21
CA ARG A 74 17.65 -4.34 -18.93
C ARG A 74 18.79 -4.69 -17.97
N LYS A 75 19.10 -5.98 -17.87
CA LYS A 75 20.25 -6.47 -17.10
C LYS A 75 21.23 -7.19 -18.01
N MET A 76 22.52 -6.96 -17.78
CA MET A 76 23.57 -7.76 -18.40
C MET A 76 23.74 -9.03 -17.58
N VAL A 77 23.61 -10.18 -18.22
CA VAL A 77 23.90 -11.49 -17.64
C VAL A 77 25.07 -12.13 -18.37
N ASP A 78 25.88 -12.86 -17.63
CA ASP A 78 26.94 -13.69 -18.20
C ASP A 78 26.30 -14.80 -19.05
N ASP A 79 26.81 -15.00 -20.26
CA ASP A 79 26.32 -16.06 -21.15
C ASP A 79 27.05 -17.40 -20.97
N GLY A 80 28.04 -17.45 -20.06
CA GLY A 80 28.78 -18.67 -19.75
C GLY A 80 29.93 -18.97 -20.70
N GLU A 81 30.12 -18.17 -21.76
CA GLU A 81 31.26 -18.26 -22.70
C GLU A 81 32.23 -17.06 -22.57
N GLY A 82 32.13 -16.32 -21.45
CA GLY A 82 32.88 -15.09 -21.23
C GLY A 82 32.30 -13.87 -21.95
N GLY A 83 31.12 -14.00 -22.56
CA GLY A 83 30.33 -12.92 -23.11
C GLY A 83 29.29 -12.41 -22.11
N ARG A 84 28.75 -11.23 -22.40
CA ARG A 84 27.61 -10.66 -21.66
C ARG A 84 26.48 -10.44 -22.63
N ARG A 85 25.30 -10.95 -22.29
CA ARG A 85 24.08 -10.68 -23.05
C ARG A 85 23.12 -9.83 -22.24
N GLU A 86 22.44 -8.92 -22.92
CA GLU A 86 21.37 -8.14 -22.32
C GLU A 86 20.10 -9.00 -22.27
N VAL A 87 19.49 -9.09 -21.08
CA VAL A 87 18.19 -9.72 -20.87
C VAL A 87 17.21 -8.70 -20.30
N VAL A 88 15.96 -8.78 -20.75
CA VAL A 88 14.87 -8.03 -20.13
C VAL A 88 14.46 -8.76 -18.86
N VAL A 89 14.46 -8.03 -17.76
CA VAL A 89 13.90 -8.45 -16.48
C VAL A 89 12.78 -7.49 -16.11
N TYR A 90 11.85 -7.92 -15.27
CA TYR A 90 10.75 -7.08 -14.84
C TYR A 90 10.89 -6.73 -13.35
N ASP A 91 10.58 -5.49 -12.99
CA ASP A 91 10.37 -5.08 -11.60
C ASP A 91 9.07 -5.71 -11.07
N VAL A 92 9.21 -6.92 -10.53
CA VAL A 92 8.12 -7.70 -9.94
C VAL A 92 8.05 -7.56 -8.42
N GLY A 93 8.96 -6.77 -7.83
CA GLY A 93 9.21 -6.71 -6.40
C GLY A 93 10.01 -7.90 -5.84
N GLU A 94 10.09 -7.98 -4.52
CA GLU A 94 10.85 -9.01 -3.79
C GLU A 94 10.09 -10.34 -3.74
N PRO A 95 10.77 -11.50 -3.80
CA PRO A 95 10.14 -12.81 -3.95
C PRO A 95 9.41 -13.29 -2.68
N THR A 96 9.81 -12.81 -1.50
CA THR A 96 9.19 -13.16 -0.22
C THR A 96 9.13 -11.96 0.71
N VAL A 97 8.25 -12.02 1.72
CA VAL A 97 8.20 -11.00 2.78
C VAL A 97 9.54 -10.91 3.51
N LEU A 98 10.20 -12.06 3.74
CA LEU A 98 11.52 -12.11 4.37
C LEU A 98 12.57 -11.39 3.52
N ALA A 99 12.64 -11.65 2.21
CA ALA A 99 13.58 -10.98 1.32
C ALA A 99 13.37 -9.45 1.29
N LEU A 100 12.12 -9.00 1.38
CA LEU A 100 11.79 -7.58 1.42
C LEU A 100 12.24 -6.90 2.73
N LEU A 101 11.97 -7.53 3.87
CA LEU A 101 12.17 -6.91 5.18
C LEU A 101 13.54 -7.20 5.81
N ASP A 102 14.17 -8.34 5.52
CA ASP A 102 15.48 -8.76 6.04
C ASP A 102 16.62 -8.35 5.10
N ARG A 103 16.58 -7.10 4.61
CA ARG A 103 17.69 -6.54 3.84
C ARG A 103 18.90 -6.35 4.77
N ASN A 104 20.12 -6.58 4.28
CA ASN A 104 21.36 -6.43 5.04
C ASN A 104 21.47 -5.00 5.61
N ILE A 105 21.05 -4.85 6.87
CA ILE A 105 21.11 -3.60 7.63
C ILE A 105 22.56 -3.27 8.04
N ASP A 106 23.46 -4.24 7.89
CA ASP A 106 24.83 -4.19 8.40
C ASP A 106 25.84 -3.49 7.47
N ASP A 107 25.44 -3.07 6.26
CA ASP A 107 26.31 -2.39 5.26
C ASP A 107 26.12 -0.85 5.17
N VAL A 108 25.40 -0.22 6.10
CA VAL A 108 25.20 1.25 6.07
C VAL A 108 26.39 1.95 6.75
N ASP A 109 27.39 2.25 5.93
CA ASP A 109 28.57 3.05 6.24
C ASP A 109 28.21 4.52 6.60
N ASP A 110 28.98 5.09 7.50
CA ASP A 110 28.71 6.33 8.25
C ASP A 110 28.97 7.63 7.45
N GLY A 111 28.28 7.82 6.32
CA GLY A 111 28.06 9.17 5.79
C GLY A 111 29.14 9.74 4.88
N SER A 112 29.46 9.06 3.79
CA SER A 112 30.09 9.70 2.63
C SER A 112 29.07 9.98 1.52
N ALA A 113 28.77 11.27 1.33
CA ALA A 113 27.99 11.78 0.21
C ALA A 113 28.82 11.75 -1.08
N GLY A 114 28.34 11.06 -2.12
CA GLY A 114 28.89 11.21 -3.47
C GLY A 114 28.62 10.02 -4.40
N GLY A 115 27.55 10.09 -5.19
CA GLY A 115 27.36 9.18 -6.31
C GLY A 115 25.90 9.07 -6.77
N ILE A 116 25.54 9.82 -7.80
CA ILE A 116 24.29 9.60 -8.56
C ILE A 116 24.53 8.39 -9.45
N GLY A 117 24.11 7.20 -9.00
CA GLY A 117 24.22 5.97 -9.77
C GLY A 117 24.04 4.71 -8.91
N ARG A 118 22.91 4.03 -9.10
CA ARG A 118 22.34 2.89 -8.34
C ARG A 118 21.55 3.29 -7.09
N CYS A 119 20.27 2.90 -7.08
CA CYS A 119 19.46 2.75 -5.88
C CYS A 119 20.29 1.95 -4.87
N ALA A 120 20.70 2.56 -3.77
CA ALA A 120 21.44 1.88 -2.72
C ALA A 120 20.64 0.65 -2.24
N GLU A 121 21.17 -0.54 -2.55
CA GLU A 121 20.66 -1.87 -2.19
C GLU A 121 20.83 -2.18 -0.68
N GLY A 122 21.10 -1.18 0.17
CA GLY A 122 21.24 -1.32 1.62
C GLY A 122 20.69 -0.10 2.34
N GLY A 123 19.54 -0.24 2.99
CA GLY A 123 18.94 0.84 3.77
C GLY A 123 17.63 0.38 4.42
N ARG A 124 17.45 0.75 5.69
CA ARG A 124 16.25 0.42 6.49
C ARG A 124 14.99 1.04 5.89
N TRP A 125 13.86 0.37 6.09
CA TRP A 125 12.55 0.91 5.76
C TRP A 125 12.13 2.00 6.77
N ASN A 126 11.54 3.09 6.29
CA ASN A 126 10.87 4.06 7.16
C ASN A 126 9.45 3.60 7.49
N TYR A 127 8.75 3.07 6.49
CA TYR A 127 7.39 2.58 6.61
C TYR A 127 7.26 1.18 6.02
N VAL A 128 6.45 0.36 6.67
CA VAL A 128 5.99 -0.93 6.13
C VAL A 128 4.48 -0.86 6.01
N VAL A 129 3.99 -0.65 4.79
CA VAL A 129 2.56 -0.53 4.47
C VAL A 129 2.02 -1.90 4.13
N MET A 130 0.97 -2.31 4.82
CA MET A 130 0.43 -3.66 4.74
C MET A 130 -1.08 -3.66 4.59
N ASN A 131 -1.61 -4.54 3.75
CA ASN A 131 -3.03 -4.91 3.79
C ASN A 131 -3.19 -6.43 3.88
N ASP A 132 -4.16 -6.85 4.68
CA ASP A 132 -4.60 -8.25 4.73
C ASP A 132 -5.57 -8.54 3.58
N HIS A 133 -6.03 -9.78 3.47
CA HIS A 133 -7.20 -10.08 2.64
C HIS A 133 -8.35 -9.14 3.05
N SER A 134 -9.02 -8.50 2.08
CA SER A 134 -10.04 -7.46 2.32
C SER A 134 -11.13 -7.87 3.33
N GLN A 135 -11.47 -9.15 3.34
CA GLN A 135 -12.46 -9.75 4.25
C GLN A 135 -11.85 -10.35 5.54
N GLY A 136 -10.53 -10.56 5.57
CA GLY A 136 -9.81 -11.22 6.66
C GLY A 136 -10.07 -10.59 8.04
N PRO A 137 -9.91 -9.26 8.19
CA PRO A 137 -10.17 -8.57 9.45
C PRO A 137 -11.62 -8.73 9.96
N ALA A 138 -12.58 -8.84 9.05
CA ALA A 138 -14.00 -8.97 9.38
C ALA A 138 -14.38 -10.37 9.90
N ARG A 139 -13.55 -11.39 9.65
CA ARG A 139 -13.78 -12.78 10.09
C ARG A 139 -12.88 -13.15 11.26
N PHE A 140 -13.44 -13.87 12.23
CA PHE A 140 -12.71 -14.29 13.42
C PHE A 140 -11.46 -15.13 13.09
N VAL A 141 -11.61 -16.15 12.23
CA VAL A 141 -10.50 -17.05 11.87
C VAL A 141 -9.38 -16.29 11.13
N GLY A 142 -9.75 -15.48 10.14
CA GLY A 142 -8.79 -14.65 9.41
C GLY A 142 -8.05 -13.68 10.32
N ARG A 143 -8.79 -13.02 11.23
CA ARG A 143 -8.22 -12.11 12.23
C ARG A 143 -7.20 -12.79 13.15
N MET A 144 -7.51 -13.97 13.67
CA MET A 144 -6.60 -14.71 14.55
C MET A 144 -5.31 -15.10 13.83
N ALA A 145 -5.41 -15.64 12.61
CA ALA A 145 -4.26 -16.02 11.81
C ALA A 145 -3.37 -14.82 11.45
N ALA A 146 -3.99 -13.68 11.12
CA ALA A 146 -3.26 -12.44 10.85
C ALA A 146 -2.53 -11.91 12.09
N VAL A 147 -3.16 -11.92 13.26
CA VAL A 147 -2.52 -11.51 14.52
C VAL A 147 -1.34 -12.40 14.85
N GLU A 148 -1.48 -13.72 14.74
CA GLU A 148 -0.41 -14.69 14.99
C GLU A 148 0.80 -14.44 14.08
N VAL A 149 0.60 -14.40 12.75
CA VAL A 149 1.70 -14.19 11.82
C VAL A 149 2.35 -12.80 11.97
N LEU A 150 1.54 -11.76 12.23
CA LEU A 150 2.06 -10.41 12.47
C LEU A 150 3.03 -10.38 13.64
N ARG A 151 2.66 -11.01 14.76
CA ARG A 151 3.48 -11.06 15.97
C ARG A 151 4.74 -11.90 15.80
N GLU A 152 4.58 -13.10 15.23
CA GLU A 152 5.67 -14.08 15.20
C GLU A 152 6.66 -13.86 14.07
N LYS A 153 6.22 -13.30 12.95
CA LYS A 153 7.01 -13.24 11.70
C LYS A 153 7.33 -11.82 11.26
N TYR A 154 6.33 -10.95 11.20
CA TYR A 154 6.50 -9.59 10.66
C TYR A 154 7.15 -8.65 11.69
N LEU A 155 6.63 -8.63 12.92
CA LEU A 155 7.05 -7.70 13.96
C LEU A 155 8.57 -7.75 14.24
N PRO A 156 9.23 -8.92 14.34
CA PRO A 156 10.68 -8.98 14.53
C PRO A 156 11.48 -8.27 13.41
N LEU A 157 11.04 -8.39 12.15
CA LEU A 157 11.69 -7.77 11.01
C LEU A 157 11.41 -6.26 10.94
N ILE A 158 10.19 -5.85 11.26
CA ILE A 158 9.80 -4.43 11.36
C ILE A 158 10.60 -3.72 12.46
N LEU A 159 10.77 -4.36 13.62
CA LEU A 159 11.58 -3.88 14.73
C LEU A 159 13.05 -3.69 14.33
N ARG A 160 13.64 -4.67 13.61
CA ARG A 160 15.02 -4.57 13.09
C ARG A 160 15.18 -3.38 12.14
N ASN A 161 14.19 -3.12 11.29
CA ASN A 161 14.19 -1.95 10.42
C ASN A 161 13.96 -0.63 11.16
N ARG A 162 13.39 -0.65 12.37
CA ARG A 162 12.85 0.54 13.04
C ARG A 162 11.82 1.27 12.15
N ALA A 163 11.06 0.50 11.38
CA ALA A 163 10.05 1.04 10.47
C ALA A 163 8.71 1.20 11.19
N THR A 164 7.92 2.21 10.83
CA THR A 164 6.53 2.34 11.26
C THR A 164 5.63 1.39 10.47
N PRO A 165 4.98 0.40 11.11
CA PRO A 165 3.98 -0.40 10.43
C PRO A 165 2.69 0.40 10.24
N ILE A 166 2.18 0.37 9.01
CA ILE A 166 0.91 0.98 8.61
C ILE A 166 0.00 -0.12 8.10
N ILE A 167 -1.10 -0.38 8.79
CA ILE A 167 -2.11 -1.33 8.35
C ILE A 167 -3.21 -0.57 7.60
N ILE A 168 -3.46 -0.94 6.35
CA ILE A 168 -4.57 -0.43 5.56
C ILE A 168 -5.86 -1.04 6.10
N GLU A 169 -6.74 -0.19 6.62
CA GLU A 169 -8.15 -0.52 6.78
C GLU A 169 -8.78 -0.50 5.39
N THR A 170 -8.93 -1.67 4.77
CA THR A 170 -9.59 -1.79 3.47
C THR A 170 -11.08 -1.43 3.56
N PHE A 171 -11.73 -1.33 2.41
CA PHE A 171 -13.13 -0.92 2.31
C PHE A 171 -14.09 -2.09 2.14
N ALA A 172 -15.34 -1.90 2.60
CA ALA A 172 -16.46 -2.75 2.25
C ALA A 172 -16.73 -2.75 0.75
N TYR A 173 -17.25 -3.87 0.24
CA TYR A 173 -17.57 -4.04 -1.17
C TYR A 173 -18.81 -3.22 -1.57
N ARG A 174 -18.94 -2.89 -2.86
CA ARG A 174 -20.05 -2.08 -3.35
C ARG A 174 -21.40 -2.77 -3.17
N TYR A 175 -21.44 -4.09 -3.40
CA TYR A 175 -22.66 -4.88 -3.33
C TYR A 175 -22.58 -5.94 -2.24
N HIS A 176 -23.73 -6.21 -1.62
CA HIS A 176 -23.87 -7.29 -0.64
C HIS A 176 -23.68 -8.65 -1.30
N GLY A 177 -22.94 -9.54 -0.63
CA GLY A 177 -22.87 -10.95 -0.99
C GLY A 177 -21.99 -11.29 -2.19
N ILE A 178 -21.30 -10.33 -2.80
CA ILE A 178 -20.32 -10.62 -3.86
C ILE A 178 -19.03 -11.18 -3.25
N ASP A 179 -18.30 -11.99 -4.03
CA ASP A 179 -16.99 -12.52 -3.62
C ASP A 179 -17.06 -13.18 -2.22
N ASP A 180 -18.07 -14.02 -1.99
CA ASP A 180 -18.32 -14.75 -0.74
C ASP A 180 -18.48 -13.86 0.53
N SER A 181 -18.90 -12.60 0.39
CA SER A 181 -19.04 -11.64 1.51
C SER A 181 -20.40 -11.66 2.23
N SER A 182 -21.29 -12.61 1.93
CA SER A 182 -22.68 -12.60 2.43
C SER A 182 -22.83 -12.62 3.96
N ASP A 183 -21.82 -13.16 4.67
CA ASP A 183 -21.76 -13.26 6.13
C ASP A 183 -21.25 -11.99 6.83
N LEU A 184 -20.74 -11.02 6.06
CA LEU A 184 -20.00 -9.87 6.58
C LEU A 184 -20.88 -8.68 6.95
N GLY A 185 -22.20 -8.85 6.94
CA GLY A 185 -23.17 -7.79 7.22
C GLY A 185 -24.13 -7.60 6.06
N SER A 186 -25.27 -6.98 6.32
CA SER A 186 -26.32 -6.71 5.34
C SER A 186 -26.18 -5.33 4.67
N THR A 187 -25.33 -4.47 5.22
CA THR A 187 -25.08 -3.11 4.72
C THR A 187 -23.59 -2.82 4.58
N THR A 188 -23.24 -1.88 3.70
CA THR A 188 -21.86 -1.37 3.55
C THR A 188 -21.26 -0.93 4.88
N ARG A 189 -22.05 -0.27 5.72
CA ARG A 189 -21.62 0.19 7.04
C ARG A 189 -21.32 -0.96 8.00
N GLU A 190 -22.17 -1.99 8.06
CA GLU A 190 -21.94 -3.16 8.91
C GLU A 190 -20.66 -3.90 8.51
N PHE A 191 -20.46 -4.11 7.21
CA PHE A 191 -19.23 -4.73 6.71
C PHE A 191 -18.01 -3.88 7.05
N GLN A 192 -18.05 -2.57 6.77
CA GLN A 192 -16.94 -1.68 7.08
C GLN A 192 -16.60 -1.69 8.57
N MET A 193 -17.60 -1.66 9.45
CA MET A 193 -17.40 -1.68 10.90
C MET A 193 -16.65 -2.93 11.36
N ARG A 194 -16.97 -4.09 10.80
CA ARG A 194 -16.27 -5.36 11.10
C ARG A 194 -14.82 -5.35 10.61
N VAL A 195 -14.56 -4.78 9.44
CA VAL A 195 -13.20 -4.61 8.91
C VAL A 195 -12.39 -3.69 9.84
N SER A 196 -12.92 -2.50 10.16
CA SER A 196 -12.29 -1.54 11.07
C SER A 196 -11.96 -2.16 12.43
N ASP A 197 -12.90 -2.90 13.04
CA ASP A 197 -12.68 -3.54 14.33
C ASP A 197 -11.63 -4.66 14.26
N GLY A 198 -11.55 -5.38 13.13
CA GLY A 198 -10.48 -6.34 12.89
C GLY A 198 -9.11 -5.68 12.80
N VAL A 199 -8.99 -4.62 12.01
CA VAL A 199 -7.71 -3.90 11.85
C VAL A 199 -7.26 -3.24 13.16
N LYS A 200 -8.18 -2.71 13.96
CA LYS A 200 -7.88 -2.23 15.33
C LYS A 200 -7.26 -3.34 16.19
N SER A 201 -7.78 -4.57 16.10
CA SER A 201 -7.21 -5.69 16.85
C SER A 201 -5.79 -6.07 16.40
N TYR A 202 -5.46 -5.88 15.12
CA TYR A 202 -4.09 -6.09 14.62
C TYR A 202 -3.13 -5.09 15.23
N VAL A 203 -3.51 -3.81 15.20
CA VAL A 203 -2.70 -2.72 15.77
C VAL A 203 -2.56 -2.87 17.28
N GLU A 204 -3.61 -3.26 17.99
CA GLU A 204 -3.54 -3.51 19.44
C GLU A 204 -2.58 -4.67 19.77
N ALA A 205 -2.63 -5.76 18.99
CA ALA A 205 -1.70 -6.87 19.17
C ALA A 205 -0.24 -6.46 18.95
N LEU A 206 0.03 -5.67 17.89
CA LEU A 206 1.37 -5.13 17.64
C LEU A 206 1.81 -4.17 18.75
N ARG A 207 0.93 -3.30 19.24
CA ARG A 207 1.22 -2.34 20.32
C ARG A 207 1.52 -3.03 21.66
N SER A 208 0.74 -4.05 22.03
CA SER A 208 0.94 -4.80 23.28
C SER A 208 2.34 -5.42 23.34
N ASP A 209 2.87 -5.87 22.21
CA ASP A 209 4.21 -6.46 22.16
C ASP A 209 5.28 -5.36 22.05
N TRP A 210 4.95 -4.26 21.38
CA TRP A 210 5.79 -3.07 21.26
C TRP A 210 6.03 -2.34 22.59
N GLY A 211 5.06 -2.34 23.51
CA GLY A 211 5.15 -1.67 24.82
C GLY A 211 6.35 -2.09 25.67
N ASN A 212 7.07 -3.14 25.27
CA ASN A 212 8.31 -3.62 25.88
C ASN A 212 9.60 -3.13 25.18
N ALA A 213 9.52 -2.42 24.04
CA ALA A 213 10.65 -1.97 23.24
C ALA A 213 10.90 -0.44 23.39
N PRO A 214 12.12 0.00 23.75
CA PRO A 214 12.43 1.43 23.84
C PRO A 214 12.49 2.10 22.45
N GLY A 215 11.88 3.29 22.29
CA GLY A 215 12.05 4.14 21.08
C GLY A 215 10.81 4.41 20.19
N SER A 216 9.59 4.35 20.73
CA SER A 216 8.38 5.05 20.25
C SER A 216 8.01 4.93 18.75
N ILE A 217 8.06 3.73 18.17
CA ILE A 217 7.38 3.50 16.88
C ILE A 217 5.98 2.96 17.19
N VAL A 218 4.97 3.71 16.78
CA VAL A 218 3.56 3.36 17.03
C VAL A 218 2.95 2.83 15.73
N PRO A 219 2.42 1.60 15.70
CA PRO A 219 1.64 1.11 14.58
C PRO A 219 0.47 2.04 14.28
N ARG A 220 0.26 2.32 12.99
CA ARG A 220 -0.78 3.24 12.49
C ARG A 220 -1.79 2.47 11.66
N ILE A 221 -3.03 2.96 11.66
CA ILE A 221 -4.07 2.53 10.74
C ILE A 221 -4.15 3.58 9.62
N ALA A 222 -4.20 3.16 8.37
CA ALA A 222 -4.61 4.00 7.26
C ALA A 222 -6.13 3.79 7.04
N PRO A 223 -6.99 4.73 7.44
CA PRO A 223 -8.46 4.56 7.49
C PRO A 223 -9.13 4.67 6.11
N VAL A 224 -8.68 3.88 5.13
CA VAL A 224 -9.15 3.96 3.74
C VAL A 224 -10.62 3.57 3.64
N GLY A 225 -11.04 2.49 4.31
CA GLY A 225 -12.43 2.06 4.33
C GLY A 225 -13.38 3.05 5.00
N THR A 226 -12.94 3.66 6.09
CA THR A 226 -13.65 4.78 6.70
C THR A 226 -13.78 5.97 5.73
N ALA A 227 -12.74 6.28 4.95
CA ALA A 227 -12.82 7.32 3.92
C ALA A 227 -13.78 6.95 2.78
N PHE A 228 -13.81 5.69 2.33
CA PHE A 228 -14.82 5.22 1.36
C PHE A 228 -16.23 5.35 1.92
N LEU A 229 -16.45 4.99 3.19
CA LEU A 229 -17.75 5.11 3.85
C LEU A 229 -18.19 6.58 3.98
N ARG A 230 -17.26 7.51 4.17
CA ARG A 230 -17.55 8.94 4.14
C ARG A 230 -18.08 9.38 2.76
N VAL A 231 -17.43 8.95 1.68
CA VAL A 231 -17.92 9.25 0.32
C VAL A 231 -19.29 8.60 0.08
N HIS A 232 -19.48 7.35 0.52
CA HIS A 232 -20.79 6.67 0.45
C HIS A 232 -21.93 7.48 1.07
N ASP A 233 -21.68 8.10 2.23
CA ASP A 233 -22.70 8.83 2.98
C ASP A 233 -22.99 10.23 2.40
N GLU A 234 -22.03 10.85 1.72
CA GLU A 234 -22.11 12.25 1.26
C GLU A 234 -22.34 12.39 -0.25
N ASP A 235 -21.76 11.51 -1.06
CA ASP A 235 -21.84 11.50 -2.52
C ASP A 235 -21.83 10.06 -3.05
N HIS A 236 -23.02 9.46 -3.07
CA HIS A 236 -23.18 8.06 -3.43
C HIS A 236 -22.80 7.76 -4.89
N GLU A 237 -23.03 8.69 -5.81
CA GLU A 237 -22.66 8.52 -7.23
C GLU A 237 -21.15 8.47 -7.39
N LEU A 238 -20.43 9.37 -6.72
CA LEU A 238 -18.96 9.32 -6.70
C LEU A 238 -18.45 8.05 -5.99
N TRP A 239 -19.10 7.62 -4.92
CA TRP A 239 -18.75 6.39 -4.20
C TRP A 239 -18.81 5.16 -5.09
N GLU A 240 -19.85 5.02 -5.91
CA GLU A 240 -19.95 3.93 -6.88
C GLU A 240 -18.76 3.93 -7.87
N GLY A 241 -18.29 5.12 -8.25
CA GLY A 241 -17.12 5.31 -9.10
C GLY A 241 -15.77 4.99 -8.44
N LEU A 242 -15.72 4.68 -7.14
CA LEU A 242 -14.50 4.26 -6.45
C LEU A 242 -14.14 2.78 -6.69
N PHE A 243 -15.06 2.01 -7.26
CA PHE A 243 -14.87 0.58 -7.51
C PHE A 243 -14.61 0.32 -8.99
N ASP A 244 -13.87 -0.75 -9.26
CA ASP A 244 -13.82 -1.31 -10.61
C ASP A 244 -15.25 -1.77 -11.00
N PRO A 245 -15.76 -1.35 -12.17
CA PRO A 245 -17.14 -1.66 -12.55
C PRO A 245 -17.39 -3.14 -12.86
N TYR A 246 -16.34 -3.91 -13.15
CA TYR A 246 -16.46 -5.32 -13.52
C TYR A 246 -16.60 -6.23 -12.31
N ASP A 247 -15.86 -5.95 -11.24
CA ASP A 247 -15.86 -6.79 -10.04
C ASP A 247 -16.56 -6.15 -8.83
N ASN A 248 -16.69 -4.82 -8.80
CA ASN A 248 -17.37 -4.06 -7.75
C ASN A 248 -16.75 -4.19 -6.35
N PHE A 249 -15.48 -4.59 -6.25
CA PHE A 249 -14.75 -4.67 -4.98
C PHE A 249 -13.28 -4.23 -5.06
N HIS A 250 -12.62 -4.28 -6.21
CA HIS A 250 -11.30 -3.66 -6.37
C HIS A 250 -11.44 -2.14 -6.52
N PRO A 251 -10.41 -1.35 -6.12
CA PRO A 251 -10.46 0.08 -6.31
C PRO A 251 -10.34 0.43 -7.80
N SER A 252 -11.13 1.39 -8.26
CA SER A 252 -10.86 2.12 -9.50
C SER A 252 -9.63 3.03 -9.33
N PRO A 253 -9.16 3.73 -10.39
CA PRO A 253 -8.19 4.81 -10.25
C PRO A 253 -8.62 5.89 -9.25
N SER A 254 -9.90 6.26 -9.20
CA SER A 254 -10.46 7.18 -8.19
C SER A 254 -10.38 6.59 -6.77
N GLY A 255 -10.72 5.30 -6.61
CA GLY A 255 -10.55 4.60 -5.33
C GLY A 255 -9.09 4.54 -4.88
N THR A 256 -8.17 4.31 -5.81
CA THR A 256 -6.72 4.29 -5.56
C THR A 256 -6.19 5.69 -5.22
N PHE A 257 -6.73 6.74 -5.84
CA PHE A 257 -6.40 8.12 -5.52
C PHE A 257 -6.78 8.45 -4.07
N LEU A 258 -8.00 8.10 -3.64
CA LEU A 258 -8.43 8.28 -2.25
C LEU A 258 -7.52 7.49 -1.29
N GLN A 259 -7.25 6.22 -1.59
CA GLN A 259 -6.33 5.38 -0.82
C GLN A 259 -4.94 6.01 -0.67
N GLY A 260 -4.34 6.52 -1.74
CA GLY A 260 -3.03 7.14 -1.66
C GLY A 260 -3.01 8.48 -0.92
N CYS A 261 -4.08 9.27 -0.98
CA CYS A 261 -4.19 10.47 -0.16
C CYS A 261 -4.21 10.13 1.34
N VAL A 262 -4.98 9.11 1.72
CA VAL A 262 -5.02 8.59 3.10
C VAL A 262 -3.64 8.06 3.51
N LEU A 263 -3.01 7.21 2.68
CA LEU A 263 -1.69 6.65 2.97
C LEU A 263 -0.60 7.72 3.13
N HIS A 264 -0.57 8.71 2.24
CA HIS A 264 0.37 9.82 2.33
C HIS A 264 0.22 10.57 3.65
N TRP A 265 -1.02 10.88 4.04
CA TRP A 265 -1.27 11.51 5.33
C TRP A 265 -0.86 10.63 6.51
N THR A 266 -1.21 9.34 6.49
CA THR A 266 -0.85 8.41 7.56
C THR A 266 0.68 8.28 7.72
N MET A 267 1.44 8.35 6.63
CA MET A 267 2.90 8.34 6.68
C MET A 267 3.47 9.66 7.20
N PHE A 268 3.10 10.78 6.57
CA PHE A 268 3.81 12.05 6.70
C PHE A 268 3.10 13.09 7.56
N GLY A 269 1.93 12.76 8.13
CA GLY A 269 1.13 13.66 8.96
C GLY A 269 0.53 14.85 8.20
N SER A 270 0.57 14.83 6.86
CA SER A 270 0.15 15.93 6.01
C SER A 270 -0.37 15.42 4.66
N PRO A 271 -1.28 16.16 4.00
CA PRO A 271 -1.84 15.72 2.74
C PRO A 271 -0.77 15.78 1.63
N PRO A 272 -0.92 14.97 0.57
CA PRO A 272 -0.09 15.12 -0.61
C PRO A 272 -0.42 16.45 -1.33
N PRO A 273 0.44 16.93 -2.23
CA PRO A 273 0.10 18.00 -3.16
C PRO A 273 -1.16 17.66 -3.97
N LEU A 274 -2.12 18.59 -4.02
CA LEU A 274 -3.33 18.44 -4.83
C LEU A 274 -2.99 18.58 -6.33
N PRO A 275 -3.35 17.62 -7.21
CA PRO A 275 -3.25 17.80 -8.65
C PRO A 275 -4.27 18.84 -9.14
N LEU A 276 -3.88 19.73 -10.05
CA LEU A 276 -4.70 20.87 -10.47
C LEU A 276 -5.18 20.77 -11.92
N THR A 277 -4.65 19.81 -12.67
CA THR A 277 -4.94 19.60 -14.10
C THR A 277 -5.12 18.11 -14.41
N ASP A 278 -5.75 17.79 -15.54
CA ASP A 278 -5.88 16.40 -15.99
C ASP A 278 -4.51 15.77 -16.28
N ASP A 279 -3.55 16.57 -16.77
CA ASP A 279 -2.16 16.14 -16.97
C ASP A 279 -1.49 15.81 -15.64
N ASP A 280 -1.67 16.63 -14.59
CA ASP A 280 -1.16 16.31 -13.25
C ASP A 280 -1.68 14.96 -12.75
N ILE A 281 -2.95 14.65 -13.04
CA ILE A 281 -3.59 13.38 -12.65
C ILE A 281 -3.03 12.21 -13.47
N ALA A 282 -2.91 12.36 -14.78
CA ALA A 282 -2.34 11.33 -15.65
C ALA A 282 -0.89 10.98 -15.27
N GLU A 283 -0.10 12.00 -14.92
CA GLU A 283 1.29 11.84 -14.48
C GLU A 283 1.45 11.02 -13.19
N LEU A 284 0.39 10.87 -12.38
CA LEU A 284 0.42 10.04 -11.18
C LEU A 284 0.59 8.54 -11.52
N TRP A 285 0.12 8.08 -12.67
CA TRP A 285 0.21 6.68 -13.11
C TRP A 285 1.15 6.45 -14.29
N ARG A 286 1.95 7.45 -14.68
CA ARG A 286 2.81 7.40 -15.89
C ARG A 286 3.70 6.15 -15.97
N ASP A 287 4.14 5.64 -14.83
CA ASP A 287 5.04 4.50 -14.70
C ASP A 287 4.40 3.33 -13.94
N ALA A 288 3.07 3.30 -13.77
CA ALA A 288 2.37 2.16 -13.17
C ALA A 288 2.72 0.86 -13.92
N ARG A 289 3.10 -0.18 -13.19
CA ARG A 289 3.39 -1.51 -13.71
C ARG A 289 2.14 -2.15 -14.31
N VAL A 290 0.99 -1.88 -13.71
CA VAL A 290 -0.32 -2.37 -14.17
C VAL A 290 -1.39 -1.34 -13.83
N MET A 291 -2.42 -1.29 -14.65
CA MET A 291 -3.64 -0.50 -14.44
C MET A 291 -4.80 -1.42 -14.77
N HIS A 292 -5.59 -1.80 -13.75
CA HIS A 292 -6.69 -2.77 -13.81
C HIS A 292 -6.35 -4.06 -14.60
N ASP A 293 -7.22 -5.09 -14.60
CA ASP A 293 -6.99 -6.23 -15.49
C ASP A 293 -7.60 -5.93 -16.87
N ILE A 294 -6.76 -5.80 -17.91
CA ILE A 294 -7.20 -5.59 -19.31
C ILE A 294 -8.14 -6.73 -19.78
N ARG A 295 -8.15 -7.87 -19.06
CA ARG A 295 -9.04 -9.01 -19.34
C ARG A 295 -10.52 -8.62 -19.38
N ASP A 296 -10.92 -7.56 -18.70
CA ASP A 296 -12.34 -7.22 -18.56
C ASP A 296 -12.86 -6.19 -19.59
N GLY A 297 -11.97 -5.60 -20.42
CA GLY A 297 -12.39 -4.79 -21.57
C GLY A 297 -11.36 -3.77 -22.08
N PRO A 298 -11.58 -3.19 -23.27
CA PRO A 298 -10.64 -2.26 -23.91
C PRO A 298 -10.59 -0.85 -23.28
N ILE A 299 -11.49 -0.53 -22.36
CA ILE A 299 -11.57 0.77 -21.69
C ILE A 299 -11.79 0.49 -20.20
N GLY A 300 -10.71 0.52 -19.41
CA GLY A 300 -10.85 0.47 -17.96
C GLY A 300 -11.49 1.74 -17.39
N PRO A 301 -11.79 1.75 -16.07
CA PRO A 301 -12.36 2.91 -15.42
C PRO A 301 -11.50 4.17 -15.66
N PRO A 302 -12.13 5.33 -15.93
CA PRO A 302 -11.40 6.56 -16.20
C PRO A 302 -10.62 7.01 -14.96
N LEU A 303 -9.57 7.81 -15.20
CA LEU A 303 -8.90 8.56 -14.14
C LEU A 303 -9.89 9.55 -13.50
N PRO A 304 -9.70 9.93 -12.22
CA PRO A 304 -10.55 10.95 -11.60
C PRO A 304 -10.43 12.28 -12.37
N SER A 305 -11.54 13.02 -12.47
CA SER A 305 -11.46 14.42 -12.88
C SER A 305 -10.80 15.27 -11.80
N VAL A 306 -10.29 16.46 -12.15
CA VAL A 306 -9.74 17.42 -11.15
C VAL A 306 -10.72 17.69 -10.01
N LYS A 307 -12.01 17.87 -10.33
CA LYS A 307 -13.05 18.09 -9.30
C LYS A 307 -13.23 16.88 -8.38
N ALA A 308 -13.23 15.67 -8.94
CA ALA A 308 -13.31 14.44 -8.14
C ALA A 308 -12.06 14.26 -7.27
N ALA A 309 -10.87 14.50 -7.82
CA ALA A 309 -9.61 14.45 -7.08
C ALA A 309 -9.60 15.44 -5.91
N GLU A 310 -10.04 16.69 -6.12
CA GLU A 310 -10.15 17.70 -5.05
C GLU A 310 -11.11 17.26 -3.94
N TYR A 311 -12.28 16.70 -4.31
CA TYR A 311 -13.22 16.18 -3.33
C TYR A 311 -12.61 15.03 -2.50
N LEU A 312 -12.05 14.02 -3.15
CA LEU A 312 -11.46 12.86 -2.49
C LEU A 312 -10.26 13.24 -1.62
N TRP A 313 -9.46 14.21 -2.05
CA TRP A 313 -8.37 14.77 -1.26
C TRP A 313 -8.88 15.43 0.03
N ASN A 314 -9.97 16.20 -0.05
CA ASN A 314 -10.59 16.82 1.13
C ASN A 314 -11.17 15.79 2.10
N VAL A 315 -11.80 14.73 1.59
CA VAL A 315 -12.28 13.60 2.41
C VAL A 315 -11.11 12.95 3.16
N ALA A 316 -10.01 12.64 2.47
CA ALA A 316 -8.82 12.05 3.10
C ALA A 316 -8.26 12.98 4.21
N ARG A 317 -8.16 14.28 3.92
CA ARG A 317 -7.72 15.29 4.89
C ARG A 317 -8.58 15.28 6.15
N GLU A 318 -9.89 15.32 6.00
CA GLU A 318 -10.82 15.37 7.13
C GLU A 318 -10.70 14.12 7.99
N ILE A 319 -10.77 12.93 7.39
CA ILE A 319 -10.69 11.66 8.10
C ILE A 319 -9.36 11.52 8.85
N CYS A 320 -8.22 11.78 8.17
CA CYS A 320 -6.92 11.63 8.82
C CYS A 320 -6.62 12.70 9.87
N SER A 321 -7.21 13.89 9.76
CA SER A 321 -7.07 14.94 10.77
C SER A 321 -7.79 14.61 12.08
N LEU A 322 -8.91 13.87 12.03
CA LEU A 322 -9.67 13.45 13.21
C LEU A 322 -8.90 12.39 14.02
N ASP A 323 -8.27 11.44 13.34
CA ASP A 323 -7.43 10.39 13.94
C ASP A 323 -6.10 10.92 14.52
N SER A 324 -5.73 12.16 14.19
CA SER A 324 -4.53 12.83 14.72
C SER A 324 -4.74 13.44 16.11
N SER A 325 -5.95 13.37 16.66
CA SER A 325 -6.25 13.80 18.03
C SER A 325 -5.78 12.74 19.02
N PRO A 326 -5.00 13.09 20.06
CA PRO A 326 -4.57 12.11 21.05
C PRO A 326 -5.80 11.54 21.78
N MET A 327 -6.01 10.23 21.66
CA MET A 327 -6.71 9.46 22.70
C MET A 327 -5.76 9.21 23.86
#